data_AF-A0A7C7TCB5-F1
#
_entry.id   AF-A0A7C7TCB5-F1
#
_cell.length_a   1.000
_cell.length_b   1.000
_cell.length_c   1.000
_cell.angle_alpha   90.00
_cell.angle_beta   90.00
_cell.angle_gamma   90.00
#
_symmetry.space_group_name_H-M   'P 1'
#
loop_
_entity.id
_entity.type
_entity.pdbx_description
1 polymer ?
#
loop_
_entity_poly.entity_id
_entity_poly.type
_entity_poly.pdbx_seq_one_letter_code
_entity_poly.pdbx_strand_id
1 'polypeptide(L)'
;INLGVGFGMIVSTNRHIQGLDELGQKIFLDAAAFTLGVGLVCGLSYELLEDIRLISFEPEIGHLIILMGLTFMAVMIAGHRKYR
;
A
#
# COMPACT_ATOMS: atom_id res chain seq x y z
N ILE A 1 -18.79 -0.64 14.58
CA ILE A 1 -18.80 0.53 13.67
C ILE A 1 -17.54 0.54 12.80
N ASN A 2 -16.33 0.60 13.37
CA ASN A 2 -15.07 0.66 12.60
C ASN A 2 -14.87 -0.51 11.61
N LEU A 3 -15.20 -1.75 12.00
CA LEU A 3 -15.13 -2.90 11.09
C LEU A 3 -16.08 -2.78 9.88
N GLY A 4 -17.29 -2.25 10.09
CA GLY A 4 -18.25 -2.03 9.00
C GLY A 4 -17.82 -0.92 8.05
N VAL A 5 -17.21 0.14 8.58
CA VAL A 5 -16.62 1.22 7.77
C VAL A 5 -15.42 0.70 6.97
N GLY A 6 -14.57 -0.12 7.59
CA GLY A 6 -13.45 -0.77 6.90
C GLY A 6 -13.91 -1.66 5.75
N PHE A 7 -14.96 -2.46 5.96
CA PHE A 7 -15.55 -3.28 4.91
C PHE A 7 -16.16 -2.42 3.78
N GLY A 8 -16.84 -1.33 4.14
CA GLY A 8 -17.37 -0.37 3.17
C GLY A 8 -16.27 0.28 2.32
N MET A 9 -15.14 0.63 2.93
CA MET A 9 -13.95 1.14 2.25
C MET A 9 -13.43 0.16 1.19
N ILE A 10 -13.31 -1.14 1.53
CA ILE A 10 -12.84 -2.16 0.59
C ILE A 10 -13.79 -2.28 -0.62
N VAL A 11 -15.10 -2.37 -0.37
CA VAL A 11 -16.11 -2.47 -1.43
C VAL A 11 -16.12 -1.21 -2.31
N SER A 12 -15.98 -0.03 -1.70
CA SER A 12 -15.96 1.22 -2.43
C SER A 12 -14.71 1.35 -3.32
N THR A 13 -13.54 0.95 -2.80
CA THR A 13 -12.30 0.92 -3.58
C THR A 13 -12.43 -0.03 -4.77
N ASN A 14 -13.01 -1.21 -4.56
CA ASN A 14 -13.23 -2.17 -5.65
C ASN A 14 -14.14 -1.59 -6.75
N ARG A 15 -15.25 -0.95 -6.36
CA ARG A 15 -16.15 -0.26 -7.31
C ARG A 15 -15.47 0.90 -8.03
N HIS A 16 -14.59 1.62 -7.35
CA HIS A 16 -13.81 2.71 -7.96
C HIS A 16 -12.86 2.17 -9.03
N ILE A 17 -12.10 1.11 -8.73
CA ILE A 17 -11.18 0.48 -9.68
C ILE A 17 -11.93 -0.04 -10.90
N GLN A 18 -13.06 -0.72 -10.70
CA GLN A 18 -13.90 -1.21 -11.80
C GLN A 18 -14.49 -0.10 -12.67
N GLY A 19 -14.60 1.13 -12.15
CA GLY A 19 -15.04 2.31 -12.89
C GLY A 19 -13.92 3.00 -13.70
N LEU A 20 -12.66 2.59 -13.51
CA LEU A 20 -11.54 3.06 -14.32
C LEU A 20 -11.51 2.32 -15.67
N ASP A 21 -10.90 2.96 -16.66
CA ASP A 21 -10.56 2.33 -17.94
C ASP A 21 -9.51 1.22 -17.75
N GLU A 22 -9.30 0.38 -18.78
CA GLU A 22 -8.34 -0.73 -18.72
C GLU A 22 -6.92 -0.25 -18.37
N LEU A 23 -6.56 0.95 -18.82
CA LEU A 23 -5.27 1.57 -18.55
C LEU A 23 -5.12 1.96 -17.07
N GLY A 24 -6.12 2.64 -16.51
CA GLY A 24 -6.16 3.02 -15.09
C GLY A 24 -6.19 1.82 -14.15
N GLN A 25 -6.95 0.77 -14.50
CA GLN A 25 -6.95 -0.50 -13.75
C GLN A 25 -5.57 -1.15 -13.74
N LYS A 26 -4.87 -1.13 -14.87
CA LYS A 26 -3.51 -1.66 -14.99
C LYS A 26 -2.50 -0.89 -14.16
N ILE A 27 -2.55 0.46 -14.20
CA ILE A 27 -1.70 1.32 -13.37
C ILE A 27 -1.95 1.05 -11.88
N PHE A 28 -3.22 0.94 -11.47
CA PHE A 28 -3.58 0.64 -10.10
C PHE A 28 -3.05 -0.73 -9.66
N LEU A 29 -3.20 -1.75 -10.50
CA LEU A 29 -2.72 -3.10 -10.21
C LEU A 29 -1.20 -3.15 -10.08
N ASP A 30 -0.47 -2.50 -10.99
CA ASP A 30 0.99 -2.40 -10.93
C ASP A 30 1.45 -1.66 -9.65
N ALA A 31 0.79 -0.56 -9.30
CA ALA A 31 1.06 0.18 -8.07
C ALA A 31 0.77 -0.64 -6.80
N ALA A 32 -0.33 -1.40 -6.81
CA ALA A 32 -0.69 -2.30 -5.73
C ALA A 32 0.32 -3.44 -5.58
N ALA A 33 0.74 -4.07 -6.69
CA ALA A 33 1.74 -5.14 -6.67
C ALA A 33 3.09 -4.66 -6.11
N PHE A 34 3.54 -3.48 -6.53
CA PHE A 34 4.78 -2.89 -6.01
C PHE A 34 4.68 -2.56 -4.52
N THR A 35 3.56 -1.98 -4.10
CA THR A 35 3.32 -1.64 -2.69
C THR A 35 3.21 -2.87 -1.81
N LEU A 36 2.60 -3.95 -2.29
CA LEU A 36 2.56 -5.23 -1.59
C LEU A 36 3.96 -5.84 -1.44
N GLY A 37 4.79 -5.79 -2.48
CA GLY A 37 6.18 -6.26 -2.42
C GLY A 37 7.02 -5.48 -1.40
N VAL A 38 6.96 -4.14 -1.46
CA VAL A 38 7.66 -3.27 -0.50
C VAL A 38 7.12 -3.47 0.91
N GLY A 39 5.80 -3.56 1.08
CA GLY A 39 5.16 -3.81 2.37
C GLY A 39 5.57 -5.14 2.98
N LEU A 40 5.67 -6.20 2.19
CA LEU A 40 6.16 -7.51 2.65
C LEU A 40 7.63 -7.47 3.05
N VAL A 41 8.50 -6.94 2.18
CA VAL A 41 9.94 -6.89 2.46
C VAL A 41 10.24 -6.02 3.68
N CYS A 42 9.68 -4.81 3.72
CA CYS A 42 9.85 -3.91 4.87
C CYS A 42 9.15 -4.44 6.11
N GLY A 43 7.94 -4.99 6.00
CA GLY A 43 7.18 -5.54 7.14
C GLY A 43 7.92 -6.69 7.82
N LEU A 44 8.37 -7.68 7.05
CA LEU A 44 9.15 -8.80 7.58
C LEU A 44 10.50 -8.35 8.13
N SER A 45 11.16 -7.38 7.47
CA SER A 45 12.41 -6.80 7.98
C SER A 45 12.19 -6.06 9.30
N TYR A 46 11.06 -5.36 9.46
CA TYR A 46 10.70 -4.67 10.70
C TYR A 46 10.45 -5.65 11.85
N GLU A 47 9.70 -6.74 11.63
CA GLU A 47 9.48 -7.79 12.63
C GLU A 47 10.81 -8.44 13.08
N LEU A 48 11.70 -8.75 12.13
CA LEU A 48 13.01 -9.31 12.45
C LEU A 48 13.90 -8.33 13.23
N LEU A 49 13.81 -7.03 12.93
CA LEU A 49 14.65 -6.00 13.55
C LEU A 49 14.20 -5.68 15.00
N GLU A 50 12.90 -5.83 15.27
CA GLU A 50 12.33 -5.82 16.62
C GLU A 50 12.89 -6.96 17.48
N ASP A 51 12.92 -8.19 16.93
CA ASP A 51 13.39 -9.39 17.63
C ASP A 51 14.85 -9.28 18.10
N ILE A 52 15.70 -8.59 17.33
CA ILE A 52 17.13 -8.41 17.63
C ILE A 52 17.38 -7.23 18.61
N ARG A 53 16.33 -6.51 19.06
CA ARG A 53 16.40 -5.32 19.96
C ARG A 53 17.39 -4.24 19.51
N LEU A 54 17.67 -4.15 18.21
CA LEU A 54 18.70 -3.26 17.65
C LEU A 54 18.21 -1.81 17.51
N ILE A 55 16.90 -1.57 17.64
CA ILE A 55 16.26 -0.26 17.57
C ILE A 55 15.32 -0.07 18.77
N SER A 56 15.51 1.01 19.53
CA SER A 56 14.64 1.45 20.64
C SER A 56 13.46 2.34 20.19
N PHE A 57 13.10 2.32 18.91
CA PHE A 57 11.86 2.94 18.43
C PHE A 57 10.77 1.88 18.45
N GLU A 58 9.67 2.14 19.14
CA GLU A 58 8.45 1.32 19.08
C GLU A 58 8.06 1.13 17.61
N PRO A 59 8.21 -0.08 17.03
CA PRO A 59 7.84 -0.33 15.65
C PRO A 59 6.32 -0.37 15.57
N GLU A 60 5.70 0.81 15.52
CA GLU A 60 4.27 0.91 15.30
C GLU A 60 3.96 0.59 13.85
N ILE A 61 2.93 -0.25 13.65
CA ILE A 61 2.33 -0.57 12.34
C ILE A 61 2.08 0.71 11.51
N GLY A 62 1.85 1.85 12.16
CA GLY A 62 1.73 3.15 11.52
C GLY A 62 2.87 3.51 10.56
N HIS A 63 4.14 3.21 10.91
CA HIS A 63 5.29 3.51 10.03
C HIS A 63 5.26 2.69 8.74
N LEU A 64 4.90 1.40 8.84
CA LEU A 64 4.72 0.53 7.68
C LEU A 64 3.56 1.02 6.80
N ILE A 65 2.43 1.40 7.39
CA ILE A 65 1.28 1.92 6.65
C ILE A 65 1.63 3.24 5.93
N ILE A 66 2.38 4.14 6.57
CA ILE A 66 2.85 5.39 5.95
C ILE A 66 3.79 5.08 4.77
N LEU A 67 4.75 4.18 4.97
CA LEU A 67 5.68 3.76 3.91
C LEU A 67 4.95 3.13 2.72
N MET A 68 3.99 2.25 2.98
CA MET A 68 3.14 1.65 1.95
C MET A 68 2.32 2.72 1.21
N GLY A 69 1.73 3.69 1.93
CA GLY A 69 0.97 4.79 1.34
C GLY A 69 1.82 5.68 0.43
N LEU A 70 3.04 6.05 0.88
CA LEU A 70 3.98 6.84 0.08
C LEU A 70 4.45 6.08 -1.16
N THR A 71 4.75 4.79 -1.00
CA THR A 71 5.17 3.92 -2.10
C THR A 71 4.07 3.81 -3.15
N PHE A 72 2.84 3.54 -2.71
CA PHE A 72 1.68 3.46 -3.60
C PHE A 72 1.46 4.76 -4.38
N MET A 73 1.52 5.90 -3.70
CA MET A 73 1.36 7.21 -4.33
C MET A 73 2.48 7.49 -5.35
N ALA A 74 3.73 7.19 -5.02
CA ALA A 74 4.86 7.37 -5.93
C ALA A 74 4.72 6.53 -7.20
N VAL A 75 4.31 5.26 -7.07
CA VAL A 75 4.13 4.35 -8.21
C VAL A 75 2.91 4.74 -9.04
N MET A 76 1.80 5.16 -8.42
CA MET A 76 0.63 5.68 -9.12
C MET A 76 0.96 6.90 -9.97
N ILE A 77 1.71 7.87 -9.42
CA ILE A 77 2.15 9.07 -10.15
C ILE A 77 3.10 8.70 -11.29
N ALA A 78 4.03 7.78 -11.05
CA ALA A 78 4.95 7.29 -12.08
C ALA A 78 4.21 6.57 -13.22
N GLY A 79 3.21 5.74 -12.89
CA GLY A 79 2.33 5.08 -13.85
C GLY A 79 1.56 6.11 -14.69
N HIS A 80 0.88 7.06 -14.05
CA HIS A 80 0.16 8.12 -14.76
C HIS A 80 1.05 8.98 -15.67
N ARG A 81 2.32 9.21 -15.30
CA ARG A 81 3.28 9.93 -16.13
C ARG A 81 3.74 9.14 -17.36
N LYS A 82 3.82 7.80 -17.24
CA LYS A 82 4.32 6.93 -18.32
C LYS A 82 3.31 6.75 -19.45
N TYR A 83 2.02 6.88 -19.17
CA TYR A 83 0.94 6.72 -20.15
C TYR A 83 0.32 8.04 -20.63
N ARG A 84 0.88 9.18 -20.23
CA ARG A 84 0.56 10.49 -20.79
C ARG A 84 1.39 10.81 -22.01
#